data_AF-A0A3D1REA6-F1
#
_entry.id   AF-A0A3D1REA6-F1
#
_cell.length_a   1.000
_cell.length_b   1.000
_cell.length_c   1.000
_cell.angle_alpha   90.00
_cell.angle_beta   90.00
_cell.angle_gamma   90.00
#
_symmetry.space_group_name_H-M   'P 1'
#
loop_
_entity.id
_entity.type
_entity.pdbx_description
1 polymer ?
#
loop_
_entity_poly.entity_id
_entity_poly.type
_entity_poly.pdbx_seq_one_letter_code
_entity_poly.pdbx_strand_id
1 'polypeptide(L)'
;MHVTFSLPQMHCSSCIYLLENLHRIEPGILSSTTSFQRKEVLVTFNPHQISLRKVVELLAFIGYEPHITLNDVLQQKKPVSTVRRNKLYKIGVSGFCFANIMMLSLPDYFSSGHIAEKGLGETFMWLSFILSIPVVFYGASDLFKQAWAGIRQRDLNIDIPIVLAIVMTFGRSYYEILTGTGTGFLDSGTGIIFFMLVGRWFQDMTYESLSFDRDYLSYFPLGVTVIRNQSEVNVPLTQLQKGEEIVIRNDEMIPADALLKEGEALIDYSFVSGENRPVEVKSGHIVYAGGRQTGGKIVLQAIKDPSQSYITELWNKLTLKGRKHTNESFVHPWSRYFTAVLLTIATLTFVYWYVNDFSKVFPAVTA
;
A
#
# COMPACT_ATOMS: atom_id res chain seq x y z
N MET A 1 3.82 19.51 -16.36
CA MET A 1 2.53 19.17 -15.73
C MET A 1 2.79 18.20 -14.59
N HIS A 2 2.08 18.33 -13.48
CA HIS A 2 2.21 17.47 -12.31
C HIS A 2 0.92 16.66 -12.16
N VAL A 3 1.03 15.34 -12.04
CA VAL A 3 -0.13 14.45 -11.86
C VAL A 3 0.21 13.40 -10.82
N THR A 4 -0.69 13.21 -9.86
CA THR A 4 -0.61 12.15 -8.85
C THR A 4 -1.43 10.96 -9.31
N PHE A 5 -0.85 9.76 -9.24
CA PHE A 5 -1.53 8.51 -9.55
C PHE A 5 -1.58 7.61 -8.31
N SER A 6 -2.72 6.96 -8.06
CA SER A 6 -2.86 5.93 -7.02
C SER A 6 -2.49 4.55 -7.57
N LEU A 7 -1.54 3.88 -6.91
CA LEU A 7 -0.95 2.59 -7.27
C LEU A 7 -1.08 1.60 -6.09
N PRO A 8 -2.26 1.04 -5.82
CA PRO A 8 -2.49 0.14 -4.68
C PRO A 8 -1.64 -1.14 -4.68
N GLN A 9 -1.09 -1.50 -5.84
CA GLN A 9 -0.17 -2.61 -6.10
C GLN A 9 1.25 -2.41 -5.52
N MET A 10 1.54 -1.23 -4.94
CA MET A 10 2.83 -0.98 -4.30
C MET A 10 2.96 -1.76 -2.98
N HIS A 11 3.93 -2.68 -2.95
CA HIS A 11 4.16 -3.57 -1.81
C HIS A 11 5.63 -3.67 -1.37
N CYS A 12 6.57 -3.13 -2.15
CA CYS A 12 8.00 -3.37 -2.00
C CYS A 12 8.84 -2.09 -2.14
N SER A 13 10.05 -2.08 -1.58
CA SER A 13 11.01 -0.98 -1.77
C SER A 13 11.56 -0.90 -3.21
N SER A 14 11.67 -2.03 -3.92
CA SER A 14 12.02 -2.10 -5.34
C SER A 14 11.00 -1.37 -6.22
N CYS A 15 9.74 -1.38 -5.80
CA CYS A 15 8.63 -0.67 -6.42
C CYS A 15 8.89 0.85 -6.36
N ILE A 16 9.37 1.34 -5.21
CA ILE A 16 9.74 2.74 -4.99
C ILE A 16 10.89 3.13 -5.92
N TYR A 17 11.98 2.35 -5.94
CA TYR A 17 13.14 2.65 -6.76
C TYR A 17 12.79 2.72 -8.25
N LEU A 18 12.01 1.77 -8.75
CA LEU A 18 11.60 1.74 -10.15
C LEU A 18 10.70 2.94 -10.49
N LEU A 19 9.71 3.24 -9.65
CA LEU A 19 8.79 4.36 -9.86
C LEU A 19 9.47 5.73 -9.70
N GLU A 20 10.49 5.87 -8.84
CA GLU A 20 11.25 7.13 -8.72
C GLU A 20 12.23 7.35 -9.88
N ASN A 21 12.59 6.29 -10.61
CA ASN A 21 13.49 6.35 -11.76
C ASN A 21 12.76 6.26 -13.12
N LEU A 22 11.47 6.59 -13.17
CA LEU A 22 10.68 6.65 -14.41
C LEU A 22 11.32 7.52 -15.51
N HIS A 23 12.00 8.60 -15.11
CA HIS A 23 12.75 9.50 -16.00
C HIS A 23 13.89 8.82 -16.78
N ARG A 24 14.39 7.66 -16.30
CA ARG A 24 15.41 6.87 -17.02
C ARG A 24 14.81 5.99 -18.10
N ILE A 25 13.53 5.64 -17.95
CA ILE A 25 12.80 4.78 -18.88
C ILE A 25 12.22 5.61 -20.03
N GLU A 26 11.70 6.80 -19.70
CA GLU A 26 11.05 7.69 -20.66
C GLU A 26 11.54 9.13 -20.49
N PRO A 27 12.24 9.70 -21.50
CA PRO A 27 12.87 11.02 -21.38
C PRO A 27 11.88 12.19 -21.25
N GLY A 28 10.60 11.98 -21.59
CA GLY A 28 9.54 12.98 -21.39
C GLY A 28 9.13 13.20 -19.92
N ILE A 29 9.60 12.35 -18.99
CA ILE A 29 9.36 12.46 -17.55
C ILE A 29 10.52 13.25 -16.91
N LEU A 30 10.20 14.38 -16.30
CA LEU A 30 11.18 15.26 -15.65
C LEU A 30 11.55 14.75 -14.25
N SER A 31 10.55 14.31 -13.48
CA SER A 31 10.76 13.74 -12.16
C SER A 31 9.57 12.87 -11.76
N SER A 32 9.83 11.92 -10.87
CA SER A 32 8.83 11.02 -10.29
C SER A 32 9.16 10.81 -8.82
N THR A 33 8.20 11.01 -7.94
CA THR A 33 8.38 10.85 -6.50
C THR A 33 7.26 9.99 -5.94
N THR A 34 7.61 8.99 -5.14
CA THR A 34 6.67 7.95 -4.73
C THR A 34 6.41 8.04 -3.23
N SER A 35 5.14 8.08 -2.84
CA SER A 35 4.73 7.92 -1.44
C SER A 35 4.28 6.48 -1.22
N PHE A 36 5.12 5.69 -0.57
CA PHE A 36 4.80 4.29 -0.26
C PHE A 36 3.64 4.17 0.73
N GLN A 37 3.57 5.07 1.73
CA GLN A 37 2.51 5.04 2.74
C GLN A 37 1.11 5.25 2.12
N ARG A 38 1.00 6.22 1.20
CA ARG A 38 -0.27 6.53 0.52
C ARG A 38 -0.53 5.66 -0.70
N LYS A 39 0.45 4.86 -1.11
CA LYS A 39 0.44 4.13 -2.37
C LYS A 39 0.17 5.05 -3.56
N GLU A 40 0.84 6.20 -3.60
CA GLU A 40 0.72 7.19 -4.67
C GLU A 40 2.07 7.50 -5.31
N VAL A 41 2.07 7.89 -6.59
CA VAL A 41 3.23 8.44 -7.29
C VAL A 41 2.89 9.80 -7.89
N LEU A 42 3.68 10.83 -7.57
CA LEU A 42 3.64 12.12 -8.26
C LEU A 42 4.59 12.04 -9.46
N VAL A 43 4.04 12.18 -10.67
CA VAL A 43 4.82 12.24 -11.91
C VAL A 43 4.77 13.66 -12.46
N THR A 44 5.95 14.22 -12.69
CA THR A 44 6.14 15.49 -13.38
C THR A 44 6.66 15.21 -14.78
N PHE A 45 5.89 15.58 -15.80
CA PHE A 45 6.25 15.35 -17.20
C PHE A 45 6.04 16.59 -18.07
N ASN A 46 6.71 16.64 -19.21
CA ASN A 46 6.56 17.71 -20.19
C ASN A 46 5.43 17.37 -21.18
N PRO A 47 4.30 18.11 -21.18
CA PRO A 47 3.16 17.84 -22.07
C PRO A 47 3.48 17.97 -23.56
N HIS A 48 4.54 18.69 -23.91
CA HIS A 48 4.98 18.86 -25.30
C HIS A 48 5.76 17.64 -25.82
N GLN A 49 6.28 16.78 -24.93
CA GLN A 49 7.07 15.60 -25.30
C GLN A 49 6.30 14.29 -25.07
N ILE A 50 5.48 14.22 -24.02
CA ILE A 50 4.71 13.02 -23.70
C ILE A 50 3.29 13.36 -23.25
N SER A 51 2.32 12.58 -23.71
CA SER A 51 0.92 12.72 -23.31
C SER A 51 0.62 11.95 -22.02
N LEU A 52 -0.39 12.41 -21.26
CA LEU A 52 -0.85 11.74 -20.05
C LEU A 52 -1.18 10.25 -20.28
N ARG A 53 -1.80 9.95 -21.43
CA ARG A 53 -2.12 8.57 -21.83
C ARG A 53 -0.87 7.69 -21.92
N LYS A 54 0.19 8.20 -22.53
CA LYS A 54 1.47 7.46 -22.68
C LYS A 54 2.14 7.21 -21.32
N VAL A 55 2.02 8.16 -20.38
CA VAL A 55 2.48 7.98 -18.99
C VAL A 55 1.71 6.87 -18.28
N VAL A 56 0.38 6.83 -18.44
CA VAL A 56 -0.47 5.75 -17.89
C VAL A 56 -0.12 4.40 -18.52
N GLU A 57 0.05 4.34 -19.85
CA GLU A 57 0.46 3.13 -20.57
C GLU A 57 1.83 2.64 -20.07
N LEU A 58 2.77 3.56 -19.83
CA LEU A 58 4.08 3.24 -19.26
C LEU A 58 3.95 2.63 -17.86
N LEU A 59 3.14 3.25 -16.98
CA LEU A 59 2.88 2.77 -15.62
C LEU A 59 2.22 1.37 -15.63
N ALA A 60 1.26 1.13 -16.52
CA ALA A 60 0.65 -0.18 -16.70
C ALA A 60 1.66 -1.21 -17.24
N PHE A 61 2.51 -0.82 -18.19
CA PHE A 61 3.54 -1.68 -18.78
C PHE A 61 4.59 -2.16 -17.75
N ILE A 62 5.00 -1.29 -16.83
CA ILE A 62 5.91 -1.64 -15.74
C ILE A 62 5.23 -2.43 -14.60
N GLY A 63 3.92 -2.70 -14.71
CA GLY A 63 3.16 -3.50 -13.74
C GLY A 63 2.48 -2.72 -12.62
N TYR A 64 2.45 -1.39 -12.71
CA TYR A 64 1.77 -0.51 -11.77
C TYR A 64 0.64 0.23 -12.47
N GLU A 65 -0.43 -0.49 -12.81
CA GLU A 65 -1.60 0.12 -13.45
C GLU A 65 -2.23 1.18 -12.51
N PRO A 66 -2.29 2.45 -12.93
CA PRO A 66 -2.81 3.51 -12.10
C PRO A 66 -4.33 3.46 -12.04
N HIS A 67 -4.86 3.45 -10.81
CA HIS A 67 -6.27 3.69 -10.59
C HIS A 67 -6.54 5.17 -10.82
N ILE A 68 -7.05 5.50 -12.01
CA ILE A 68 -7.46 6.86 -12.37
C ILE A 68 -8.83 7.12 -11.71
N THR A 69 -8.83 7.35 -10.40
CA THR A 69 -10.06 7.72 -9.69
C THR A 69 -10.10 9.24 -9.51
N LEU A 70 -10.69 9.95 -10.48
CA LEU A 70 -11.08 11.35 -10.31
C LEU A 70 -12.07 11.54 -9.13
N ASN A 71 -12.67 10.43 -8.67
CA ASN A 71 -13.66 10.36 -7.60
C ASN A 71 -13.13 10.10 -6.18
N ASP A 72 -11.85 9.76 -5.97
CA ASP A 72 -11.37 9.49 -4.59
C ASP A 72 -11.12 10.78 -3.78
N VAL A 73 -10.98 11.93 -4.45
CA VAL A 73 -10.99 13.26 -3.78
C VAL A 73 -12.43 13.69 -3.43
N LEU A 74 -13.45 13.15 -4.12
CA LEU A 74 -14.85 13.57 -4.02
C LEU A 74 -15.76 12.59 -3.26
N GLN A 75 -15.31 11.35 -3.03
CA GLN A 75 -16.05 10.36 -2.26
C GLN A 75 -15.11 9.63 -1.30
N GLN A 76 -15.16 10.02 -0.02
CA GLN A 76 -14.63 9.26 1.13
C GLN A 76 -15.28 7.87 1.32
N LYS A 77 -15.86 7.26 0.28
CA LYS A 77 -16.61 6.00 0.35
C LYS A 77 -16.42 5.14 -0.89
N LYS A 78 -15.20 4.65 -1.13
CA LYS A 78 -15.02 3.31 -1.72
C LYS A 78 -14.29 2.39 -0.73
N PRO A 79 -14.62 1.09 -0.73
CA PRO A 79 -14.68 0.33 0.50
C PRO A 79 -13.31 -0.21 0.89
N VAL A 80 -12.59 0.54 1.73
CA VAL A 80 -11.55 -0.02 2.61
C VAL A 80 -12.05 -1.31 3.29
N SER A 81 -13.38 -1.42 3.50
CA SER A 81 -14.02 -2.60 4.06
C SER A 81 -13.96 -3.87 3.20
N THR A 82 -13.96 -3.84 1.86
CA THR A 82 -14.00 -5.10 1.07
C THR A 82 -12.63 -5.78 1.00
N VAL A 83 -11.56 -5.01 0.78
CA VAL A 83 -10.19 -5.52 0.78
C VAL A 83 -9.81 -6.03 2.17
N ARG A 84 -10.17 -5.28 3.23
CA ARG A 84 -9.96 -5.68 4.62
C ARG A 84 -10.77 -6.94 4.99
N ARG A 85 -12.00 -7.07 4.51
CA ARG A 85 -12.83 -8.27 4.70
C ARG A 85 -12.23 -9.50 4.04
N ASN A 86 -11.70 -9.41 2.81
CA ASN A 86 -11.10 -10.56 2.14
C ASN A 86 -9.88 -11.10 2.91
N LYS A 87 -9.02 -10.21 3.45
CA LYS A 87 -7.90 -10.62 4.32
C LYS A 87 -8.39 -11.31 5.59
N LEU A 88 -9.42 -10.76 6.25
CA LEU A 88 -10.02 -11.35 7.45
C LEU A 88 -10.64 -12.72 7.16
N TYR A 89 -11.28 -12.93 6.01
CA TYR A 89 -11.79 -14.25 5.62
C TYR A 89 -10.67 -15.26 5.40
N LYS A 90 -9.56 -14.88 4.75
CA LYS A 90 -8.39 -15.75 4.61
C LYS A 90 -7.80 -16.16 5.96
N ILE A 91 -7.69 -15.22 6.90
CA ILE A 91 -7.25 -15.49 8.28
C ILE A 91 -8.24 -16.41 9.00
N GLY A 92 -9.54 -16.13 8.90
CA GLY A 92 -10.59 -16.93 9.54
C GLY A 92 -10.63 -18.37 9.04
N VAL A 93 -10.59 -18.57 7.71
CA VAL A 93 -10.54 -19.91 7.10
C VAL A 93 -9.25 -20.64 7.51
N SER A 94 -8.10 -19.96 7.42
CA SER A 94 -6.81 -20.57 7.77
C SER A 94 -6.75 -20.93 9.25
N GLY A 95 -7.25 -20.07 10.13
CA GLY A 95 -7.29 -20.30 11.59
C GLY A 95 -8.26 -21.40 11.98
N PHE A 96 -9.45 -21.46 11.34
CA PHE A 96 -10.40 -22.54 11.56
C PHE A 96 -9.80 -23.90 11.16
N CYS A 97 -9.24 -24.00 9.96
CA CYS A 97 -8.61 -25.23 9.49
C CYS A 97 -7.40 -25.62 10.34
N PHE A 98 -6.52 -24.66 10.66
CA PHE A 98 -5.35 -24.89 11.53
C PHE A 98 -5.75 -25.41 12.92
N ALA A 99 -6.73 -24.78 13.58
CA ALA A 99 -7.16 -25.19 14.91
C ALA A 99 -7.74 -26.62 14.91
N ASN A 100 -8.52 -26.97 13.87
CA ASN A 100 -9.06 -28.32 13.72
C ASN A 100 -7.95 -29.33 13.43
N ILE A 101 -7.01 -29.03 12.53
CA ILE A 101 -5.88 -29.91 12.22
C ILE A 101 -5.02 -30.13 13.47
N MET A 102 -4.68 -29.06 14.20
CA MET A 102 -3.91 -29.16 15.44
C MET A 102 -4.62 -30.04 16.48
N MET A 103 -5.95 -29.91 16.61
CA MET A 103 -6.75 -30.76 17.50
C MET A 103 -6.74 -32.24 17.07
N LEU A 104 -6.80 -32.50 15.75
CA LEU A 104 -6.77 -33.85 15.18
C LEU A 104 -5.38 -34.50 15.24
N SER A 105 -4.32 -33.70 15.20
CA SER A 105 -2.93 -34.16 15.33
C SER A 105 -2.49 -34.38 16.78
N LEU A 106 -3.19 -33.78 17.75
CA LEU A 106 -2.84 -33.87 19.19
C LEU A 106 -2.74 -35.32 19.71
N PRO A 107 -3.65 -36.25 19.39
CA PRO A 107 -3.52 -37.65 19.81
C PRO A 107 -2.24 -38.32 19.32
N ASP A 108 -1.72 -37.96 18.14
CA ASP A 108 -0.49 -38.54 17.59
C ASP A 108 0.74 -38.11 18.43
N TYR A 109 0.76 -36.85 18.88
CA TYR A 109 1.80 -36.32 19.76
C TYR A 109 1.81 -36.95 21.15
N PHE A 110 0.64 -37.21 21.75
CA PHE A 110 0.55 -37.75 23.11
C PHE A 110 0.55 -39.28 23.16
N SER A 111 0.17 -39.96 22.08
CA SER A 111 0.15 -41.43 22.01
C SER A 111 1.50 -42.04 21.61
N SER A 112 2.53 -41.23 21.36
CA SER A 112 3.85 -41.69 20.91
C SER A 112 3.76 -42.66 19.72
N GLY A 113 2.83 -42.41 18.79
CA GLY A 113 2.60 -43.21 17.59
C GLY A 113 1.76 -44.48 17.78
N HIS A 114 1.14 -44.69 18.95
CA HIS A 114 0.29 -45.85 19.23
C HIS A 114 -1.13 -45.43 19.62
N ILE A 115 -1.91 -45.03 18.62
CA ILE A 115 -3.35 -44.86 18.79
C ILE A 115 -3.98 -46.25 19.02
N ALA A 116 -4.52 -46.47 20.21
CA ALA A 116 -5.04 -47.76 20.68
C ALA A 116 -6.22 -48.30 19.85
N GLU A 117 -6.88 -47.44 19.07
CA GLU A 117 -7.98 -47.81 18.17
C GLU A 117 -7.51 -47.87 16.71
N LYS A 118 -7.59 -49.07 16.11
CA LYS A 118 -7.29 -49.28 14.69
C LYS A 118 -8.24 -48.44 13.82
N GLY A 119 -7.69 -47.61 12.95
CA GLY A 119 -8.43 -46.81 11.95
C GLY A 119 -8.71 -45.36 12.35
N LEU A 120 -8.68 -45.01 13.64
CA LEU A 120 -8.94 -43.63 14.08
C LEU A 120 -7.86 -42.67 13.56
N GLY A 121 -6.58 -43.08 13.63
CA GLY A 121 -5.45 -42.31 13.09
C GLY A 121 -5.56 -42.04 11.59
N GLU A 122 -5.96 -43.03 10.80
CA GLU A 122 -6.17 -42.87 9.36
C GLU A 122 -7.30 -41.88 9.06
N THR A 123 -8.41 -41.94 9.81
CA THR A 123 -9.50 -40.98 9.63
C THR A 123 -9.09 -39.54 9.97
N PHE A 124 -8.32 -39.34 11.03
CA PHE A 124 -7.81 -38.03 11.42
C PHE A 124 -6.79 -37.48 10.42
N MET A 125 -5.96 -38.36 9.85
CA MET A 125 -5.02 -38.01 8.78
C MET A 125 -5.74 -37.53 7.52
N TRP A 126 -6.75 -38.27 7.05
CA TRP A 126 -7.54 -37.89 5.88
C TRP A 126 -8.35 -36.61 6.10
N LEU A 127 -8.91 -36.43 7.30
CA LEU A 127 -9.64 -35.21 7.63
C LEU A 127 -8.69 -34.00 7.66
N SER A 128 -7.49 -34.17 8.22
CA SER A 128 -6.45 -33.14 8.22
C SER A 128 -5.99 -32.79 6.82
N PHE A 129 -5.85 -33.78 5.94
CA PHE A 129 -5.55 -33.59 4.53
C PHE A 129 -6.61 -32.72 3.84
N ILE A 130 -7.89 -33.03 3.98
CA ILE A 130 -8.99 -32.25 3.38
C ILE A 130 -8.99 -30.81 3.91
N LEU A 131 -8.81 -30.62 5.22
CA LEU A 131 -8.77 -29.29 5.84
C LEU A 131 -7.55 -28.48 5.41
N SER A 132 -6.45 -29.11 5.02
CA SER A 132 -5.23 -28.41 4.61
C SER A 132 -5.32 -27.76 3.23
N ILE A 133 -6.11 -28.34 2.31
CA ILE A 133 -6.31 -27.87 0.94
C ILE A 133 -6.75 -26.38 0.90
N PRO A 134 -7.83 -25.95 1.57
CA PRO A 134 -8.23 -24.54 1.55
C PRO A 134 -7.17 -23.62 2.16
N VAL A 135 -6.39 -24.08 3.15
CA VAL A 135 -5.32 -23.25 3.74
C VAL A 135 -4.22 -22.97 2.73
N VAL A 136 -3.77 -23.99 1.99
CA VAL A 136 -2.71 -23.85 1.00
C VAL A 136 -3.19 -23.05 -0.21
N PHE A 137 -4.31 -23.43 -0.82
CA PHE A 137 -4.73 -22.82 -2.08
C PHE A 137 -5.41 -21.46 -1.91
N TYR A 138 -6.21 -21.28 -0.85
CA TYR A 138 -6.91 -20.02 -0.60
C TYR A 138 -6.15 -19.12 0.36
N GLY A 139 -5.70 -19.65 1.51
CA GLY A 139 -4.96 -18.89 2.53
C GLY A 139 -3.61 -18.37 2.02
N ALA A 140 -2.76 -19.25 1.48
CA ALA A 140 -1.42 -18.87 0.99
C ALA A 140 -1.39 -18.29 -0.44
N SER A 141 -2.55 -18.11 -1.09
CA SER A 141 -2.65 -17.59 -2.48
C SER A 141 -1.86 -16.30 -2.73
N ASP A 142 -1.90 -15.35 -1.80
CA ASP A 142 -1.21 -14.07 -1.95
C ASP A 142 0.31 -14.21 -1.75
N LEU A 143 0.76 -15.16 -0.92
CA LEU A 143 2.18 -15.46 -0.71
C LEU A 143 2.78 -16.06 -1.99
N PHE A 144 2.08 -17.00 -2.63
CA PHE A 144 2.51 -17.59 -3.90
C PHE A 144 2.65 -16.55 -5.00
N LYS A 145 1.66 -15.65 -5.14
CA LYS A 145 1.71 -14.57 -6.14
C LYS A 145 2.90 -13.63 -5.91
N GLN A 146 3.17 -13.26 -4.67
CA GLN A 146 4.28 -12.37 -4.32
C GLN A 146 5.65 -13.03 -4.55
N ALA A 147 5.81 -14.30 -4.17
CA ALA A 147 7.04 -15.04 -4.43
C ALA A 147 7.29 -15.20 -5.95
N TRP A 148 6.26 -15.53 -6.73
CA TRP A 148 6.37 -15.65 -8.18
C TRP A 148 6.77 -14.34 -8.86
N ALA A 149 6.17 -13.22 -8.42
CA ALA A 149 6.54 -11.90 -8.90
C ALA A 149 8.01 -11.55 -8.59
N GLY A 150 8.47 -11.84 -7.37
CA GLY A 150 9.87 -11.62 -6.95
C GLY A 150 10.87 -12.40 -7.80
N ILE A 151 10.60 -13.69 -8.04
CA ILE A 151 11.43 -14.54 -8.92
C ILE A 151 11.49 -13.96 -10.33
N ARG A 152 10.35 -13.55 -10.90
CA ARG A 152 10.29 -12.97 -12.25
C ARG A 152 11.10 -11.67 -12.36
N GLN A 153 11.15 -10.89 -11.29
CA GLN A 153 11.87 -9.62 -11.22
C GLN A 153 13.33 -9.77 -10.79
N ARG A 154 13.80 -11.01 -10.54
CA ARG A 154 15.14 -11.30 -9.97
C ARG A 154 15.40 -10.58 -8.65
N ASP A 155 14.34 -10.35 -7.88
CA ASP A 155 14.42 -9.75 -6.56
C ASP A 155 14.18 -10.81 -5.49
N LEU A 156 15.15 -10.96 -4.58
CA LEU A 156 15.10 -11.96 -3.51
C LEU A 156 14.32 -11.38 -2.32
N ASN A 157 13.00 -11.53 -2.38
CA ASN A 157 12.10 -11.13 -1.30
C ASN A 157 12.04 -12.18 -0.16
N ILE A 158 11.49 -11.78 0.98
CA ILE A 158 11.27 -12.64 2.15
C ILE A 158 10.22 -13.74 1.88
N ASP A 159 9.42 -13.57 0.84
CA ASP A 159 8.32 -14.48 0.50
C ASP A 159 8.81 -15.74 -0.20
N ILE A 160 9.92 -15.68 -0.95
CA ILE A 160 10.53 -16.83 -1.62
C ILE A 160 10.87 -17.97 -0.65
N PRO A 161 11.67 -17.77 0.42
CA PRO A 161 12.00 -18.87 1.34
C PRO A 161 10.76 -19.40 2.08
N ILE A 162 9.80 -18.53 2.40
CA ILE A 162 8.55 -18.93 3.06
C ILE A 162 7.71 -19.82 2.16
N VAL A 163 7.54 -19.42 0.90
CA VAL A 163 6.80 -20.22 -0.09
C VAL A 163 7.52 -21.53 -0.38
N LEU A 164 8.85 -21.53 -0.44
CA LEU A 164 9.64 -22.75 -0.60
C LEU A 164 9.40 -23.72 0.57
N ALA A 165 9.43 -23.23 1.81
CA ALA A 165 9.13 -24.02 3.00
C ALA A 165 7.70 -24.60 2.93
N ILE A 166 6.70 -23.79 2.59
CA ILE A 166 5.31 -24.25 2.41
C ILE A 166 5.26 -25.38 1.36
N VAL A 167 5.85 -25.20 0.18
CA VAL A 167 5.83 -26.22 -0.88
C VAL A 167 6.51 -27.51 -0.42
N MET A 168 7.65 -27.42 0.27
CA MET A 168 8.36 -28.59 0.79
C MET A 168 7.56 -29.31 1.89
N THR A 169 7.05 -28.60 2.89
CA THR A 169 6.30 -29.18 4.01
C THR A 169 5.02 -29.85 3.52
N PHE A 170 4.22 -29.17 2.68
CA PHE A 170 2.99 -29.77 2.16
C PHE A 170 3.27 -30.86 1.13
N GLY A 171 4.28 -30.70 0.26
CA GLY A 171 4.68 -31.72 -0.70
C GLY A 171 5.10 -33.03 -0.02
N ARG A 172 5.94 -32.93 1.03
CA ARG A 172 6.34 -34.08 1.84
C ARG A 172 5.18 -34.68 2.60
N SER A 173 4.36 -33.86 3.25
CA SER A 173 3.21 -34.35 4.03
C SER A 173 2.19 -35.06 3.14
N TYR A 174 1.90 -34.52 1.95
CA TYR A 174 1.01 -35.18 0.99
C TYR A 174 1.60 -36.48 0.45
N TYR A 175 2.91 -36.53 0.20
CA TYR A 175 3.58 -37.77 -0.18
C TYR A 175 3.42 -38.83 0.92
N GLU A 176 3.77 -38.51 2.18
CA GLU A 176 3.72 -39.45 3.31
C GLU A 176 2.31 -39.99 3.57
N ILE A 177 1.29 -39.13 3.47
CA ILE A 177 -0.13 -39.49 3.64
C ILE A 177 -0.60 -40.41 2.52
N LEU A 178 -0.21 -40.13 1.26
CA LEU A 178 -0.61 -40.94 0.10
C LEU A 178 0.11 -42.28 0.05
N THR A 179 1.37 -42.35 0.50
CA THR A 179 2.14 -43.60 0.57
C THR A 179 1.89 -44.40 1.84
N GLY A 180 1.15 -43.85 2.80
CA GLY A 180 0.87 -44.48 4.10
C GLY A 180 2.12 -44.65 4.97
N THR A 181 3.18 -43.87 4.71
CA THR A 181 4.46 -44.00 5.42
C THR A 181 4.52 -43.14 6.68
N GLY A 182 3.59 -42.20 6.86
CA GLY A 182 3.52 -41.31 8.02
C GLY A 182 2.26 -40.45 8.03
N THR A 183 2.02 -39.78 9.15
CA THR A 183 0.84 -38.92 9.39
C THR A 183 0.98 -37.51 8.78
N GLY A 184 2.19 -37.13 8.34
CA GLY A 184 2.50 -35.85 7.73
C GLY A 184 2.51 -34.67 8.73
N PHE A 185 3.08 -33.54 8.32
CA PHE A 185 3.28 -32.35 9.16
C PHE A 185 2.32 -31.21 8.77
N LEU A 186 1.04 -31.56 8.57
CA LEU A 186 0.01 -30.63 8.09
C LEU A 186 -0.35 -29.56 9.13
N ASP A 187 -0.26 -29.88 10.41
CA ASP A 187 -0.46 -28.97 11.53
C ASP A 187 0.58 -27.84 11.53
N SER A 188 1.86 -28.20 11.36
CA SER A 188 2.98 -27.26 11.28
C SER A 188 2.89 -26.40 10.02
N GLY A 189 2.59 -27.01 8.87
CA GLY A 189 2.43 -26.29 7.60
C GLY A 189 1.27 -25.28 7.61
N THR A 190 0.11 -25.68 8.14
CA THR A 190 -1.05 -24.78 8.25
C THR A 190 -0.86 -23.70 9.32
N GLY A 191 -0.15 -24.03 10.40
CA GLY A 191 0.25 -23.06 11.43
C GLY A 191 1.12 -21.95 10.88
N ILE A 192 2.16 -22.28 10.10
CA ILE A 192 3.03 -21.29 9.46
C ILE A 192 2.20 -20.31 8.61
N ILE A 193 1.28 -20.81 7.79
CA ILE A 193 0.42 -19.96 6.94
C ILE A 193 -0.46 -19.05 7.81
N PHE A 194 -1.11 -19.60 8.85
CA PHE A 194 -1.98 -18.84 9.74
C PHE A 194 -1.23 -17.72 10.46
N PHE A 195 -0.12 -18.02 11.13
CA PHE A 195 0.66 -17.02 11.87
C PHE A 195 1.27 -15.97 10.94
N MET A 196 1.68 -16.35 9.73
CA MET A 196 2.13 -15.38 8.72
C MET A 196 1.03 -14.41 8.29
N LEU A 197 -0.20 -14.90 8.08
CA LEU A 197 -1.34 -14.05 7.73
C LEU A 197 -1.71 -13.10 8.88
N VAL A 198 -1.72 -13.60 10.12
CA VAL A 198 -1.98 -12.79 11.33
C VAL A 198 -0.89 -11.73 11.52
N GLY A 199 0.38 -12.10 11.37
CA GLY A 199 1.50 -11.18 11.46
C GLY A 199 1.42 -10.06 10.43
N ARG A 200 1.08 -10.38 9.16
CA ARG A 200 0.85 -9.37 8.11
C ARG A 200 -0.33 -8.47 8.42
N TRP A 201 -1.41 -9.02 8.95
CA TRP A 201 -2.56 -8.22 9.35
C TRP A 201 -2.23 -7.23 10.47
N PHE A 202 -1.46 -7.68 11.47
CA PHE A 202 -1.00 -6.80 12.55
C PHE A 202 -0.04 -5.72 12.04
N GLN A 203 0.87 -6.10 11.13
CA GLN A 203 1.75 -5.16 10.44
C GLN A 203 0.94 -4.12 9.68
N ASP A 204 0.01 -4.54 8.81
CA ASP A 204 -0.86 -3.65 8.04
C ASP A 204 -1.63 -2.68 8.96
N MET A 205 -2.24 -3.19 10.04
CA MET A 205 -2.96 -2.38 11.01
C MET A 205 -2.06 -1.33 11.68
N THR A 206 -0.85 -1.71 12.06
CA THR A 206 0.13 -0.79 12.65
C THR A 206 0.54 0.29 11.65
N TYR A 207 0.82 -0.10 10.41
CA TYR A 207 1.16 0.85 9.35
C TYR A 207 0.01 1.81 9.03
N GLU A 208 -1.24 1.31 8.93
CA GLU A 208 -2.43 2.15 8.73
C GLU A 208 -2.63 3.14 9.89
N SER A 209 -2.38 2.72 11.13
CA SER A 209 -2.47 3.61 12.29
C SER A 209 -1.39 4.69 12.28
N LEU A 210 -0.20 4.39 11.74
CA LEU A 210 0.91 5.33 11.62
C LEU A 210 0.79 6.23 10.39
N SER A 211 0.08 5.80 9.36
CA SER A 211 -0.19 6.58 8.15
C SER A 211 -1.29 7.62 8.37
N PHE A 212 -1.41 8.18 9.57
CA PHE A 212 -2.40 9.20 9.88
C PHE A 212 -2.16 10.40 8.97
N ASP A 213 -2.95 10.45 7.90
CA ASP A 213 -2.95 11.55 6.97
C ASP A 213 -3.37 12.78 7.74
N ARG A 214 -2.40 13.66 7.97
CA ARG A 214 -2.71 15.09 8.11
C ARG A 214 -3.21 15.51 6.74
N ASP A 215 -4.48 15.23 6.47
CA ASP A 215 -5.13 15.68 5.27
C ASP A 215 -5.37 17.18 5.47
N TYR A 216 -4.56 18.00 4.82
CA TYR A 216 -4.64 19.47 4.94
C TYR A 216 -6.02 19.99 4.58
N LEU A 217 -6.79 19.21 3.81
CA LEU A 217 -8.20 19.44 3.50
C LEU A 217 -9.05 19.66 4.76
N SER A 218 -8.67 19.11 5.91
CA SER A 218 -9.36 19.37 7.20
C SER A 218 -9.23 20.82 7.69
N TYR A 219 -8.28 21.60 7.17
CA TYR A 219 -8.11 23.01 7.51
C TYR A 219 -8.78 23.96 6.50
N PHE A 220 -9.26 23.46 5.36
CA PHE A 220 -9.95 24.25 4.35
C PHE A 220 -11.45 24.33 4.62
N PRO A 221 -12.12 25.43 4.20
CA PRO A 221 -13.56 25.56 4.35
C PRO A 221 -14.27 24.53 3.47
N LEU A 222 -15.36 23.95 3.99
CA LEU A 222 -16.19 22.97 3.27
C LEU A 222 -16.97 23.60 2.09
N GLY A 223 -17.25 24.91 2.18
CA GLY A 223 -17.97 25.67 1.17
C GLY A 223 -17.42 27.08 1.03
N VAL A 224 -17.65 27.68 -0.12
CA VAL A 224 -17.22 29.03 -0.49
C VAL A 224 -18.41 29.79 -1.06
N THR A 225 -18.48 31.09 -0.76
CA THR A 225 -19.50 31.96 -1.36
C THR A 225 -19.01 32.43 -2.72
N VAL A 226 -19.72 32.07 -3.79
CA VAL A 226 -19.46 32.51 -5.17
C VAL A 226 -20.52 33.52 -5.61
N ILE A 227 -20.14 34.44 -6.50
CA ILE A 227 -21.08 35.33 -7.20
C ILE A 227 -21.47 34.67 -8.53
N ARG A 228 -22.71 34.21 -8.63
CA ARG A 228 -23.30 33.67 -9.87
C ARG A 228 -24.58 34.43 -10.18
N ASN A 229 -24.79 34.86 -11.42
CA ASN A 229 -25.99 35.61 -11.82
C ASN A 229 -26.29 36.83 -10.91
N GLN A 230 -25.24 37.56 -10.51
CA GLN A 230 -25.33 38.73 -9.60
C GLN A 230 -25.89 38.42 -8.19
N SER A 231 -25.98 37.14 -7.81
CA SER A 231 -26.34 36.73 -6.45
C SER A 231 -25.22 35.93 -5.80
N GLU A 232 -25.11 36.05 -4.48
CA GLU A 232 -24.18 35.27 -3.68
C GLU A 232 -24.79 33.89 -3.40
N VAL A 233 -24.10 32.83 -3.81
CA VAL A 233 -24.51 31.44 -3.61
C VAL A 233 -23.38 30.71 -2.89
N ASN A 234 -23.70 29.98 -1.82
CA ASN A 234 -22.73 29.10 -1.18
C ASN A 234 -22.64 27.77 -1.94
N VAL A 235 -21.45 27.41 -2.39
CA VAL A 235 -21.18 26.17 -3.10
C VAL A 235 -20.11 25.37 -2.36
N PRO A 236 -20.14 24.02 -2.43
CA PRO A 236 -19.04 23.22 -1.94
C PRO A 236 -17.71 23.65 -2.58
N LEU A 237 -16.61 23.62 -1.82
CA LEU A 237 -15.28 24.00 -2.32
C LEU A 237 -14.89 23.22 -3.59
N THR A 238 -15.36 21.98 -3.70
CA THR A 238 -15.13 21.09 -4.84
C THR A 238 -15.80 21.54 -6.14
N GLN A 239 -16.79 22.43 -6.06
CA GLN A 239 -17.50 23.00 -7.21
C GLN A 239 -16.96 24.37 -7.62
N LEU A 240 -15.97 24.91 -6.90
CA LEU A 240 -15.32 26.16 -7.26
C LEU A 240 -14.48 25.96 -8.52
N GLN A 241 -14.75 26.74 -9.55
CA GLN A 241 -14.02 26.70 -10.81
C GLN A 241 -13.10 27.91 -10.95
N LYS A 242 -11.98 27.71 -11.66
CA LYS A 242 -11.15 28.81 -12.12
C LYS A 242 -11.97 29.87 -12.87
N GLY A 243 -11.76 31.13 -12.50
CA GLY A 243 -12.40 32.30 -13.10
C GLY A 243 -13.63 32.79 -12.34
N GLU A 244 -14.19 31.99 -11.42
CA GLU A 244 -15.32 32.41 -10.60
C GLU A 244 -14.93 33.49 -9.58
N GLU A 245 -15.87 34.38 -9.32
CA GLU A 245 -15.73 35.40 -8.28
C GLU A 245 -16.21 34.85 -6.95
N ILE A 246 -15.33 34.89 -5.95
CA ILE A 246 -15.58 34.45 -4.59
C ILE A 246 -15.63 35.66 -3.66
N VAL A 247 -16.55 35.59 -2.70
CA VAL A 247 -16.67 36.57 -1.64
C VAL A 247 -16.05 36.00 -0.38
N ILE A 248 -15.06 36.71 0.16
CA ILE A 248 -14.40 36.38 1.42
C ILE A 248 -14.68 37.48 2.43
N ARG A 249 -15.19 37.10 3.60
CA ARG A 249 -15.51 38.00 4.72
C ARG A 249 -14.42 37.98 5.78
N ASN A 250 -14.60 38.80 6.80
CA ASN A 250 -13.71 38.80 7.96
C ASN A 250 -13.61 37.40 8.57
N ASP A 251 -12.39 36.99 8.90
CA ASP A 251 -12.01 35.70 9.47
C ASP A 251 -12.27 34.47 8.55
N GLU A 252 -12.71 34.69 7.31
CA GLU A 252 -12.84 33.61 6.33
C GLU A 252 -11.49 33.32 5.67
N MET A 253 -11.23 32.03 5.44
CA MET A 253 -10.02 31.55 4.78
C MET A 253 -10.20 31.56 3.27
N ILE A 254 -9.14 31.95 2.56
CA ILE A 254 -9.09 31.99 1.10
C ILE A 254 -8.83 30.57 0.58
N PRO A 255 -9.78 30.00 -0.20
CA PRO A 255 -9.73 28.58 -0.57
C PRO A 255 -8.82 28.25 -1.76
N ALA A 256 -8.49 29.22 -2.61
CA ALA A 256 -7.69 29.04 -3.82
C ALA A 256 -6.88 30.30 -4.11
N ASP A 257 -5.80 30.17 -4.87
CA ASP A 257 -5.03 31.33 -5.35
C ASP A 257 -5.94 32.20 -6.22
N ALA A 258 -6.10 33.47 -5.85
CA ALA A 258 -7.11 34.34 -6.43
C ALA A 258 -6.58 35.78 -6.62
N LEU A 259 -7.17 36.51 -7.56
CA LEU A 259 -6.84 37.91 -7.83
C LEU A 259 -7.79 38.81 -7.05
N LEU A 260 -7.27 39.80 -6.31
CA LEU A 260 -8.11 40.78 -5.65
C LEU A 260 -8.77 41.71 -6.67
N LYS A 261 -10.11 41.71 -6.70
CA LYS A 261 -10.92 42.60 -7.54
C LYS A 261 -11.35 43.83 -6.75
N GLU A 262 -12.01 43.62 -5.62
CA GLU A 262 -12.65 44.67 -4.83
C GLU A 262 -12.40 44.50 -3.33
N GLY A 263 -12.35 45.63 -2.63
CA GLY A 263 -12.16 45.71 -1.19
C GLY A 263 -10.70 45.90 -0.76
N GLU A 264 -10.52 46.22 0.53
CA GLU A 264 -9.21 46.32 1.17
C GLU A 264 -8.86 44.95 1.78
N ALA A 265 -7.90 44.27 1.18
CA ALA A 265 -7.44 42.98 1.66
C ALA A 265 -6.32 43.14 2.67
N LEU A 266 -6.55 42.63 3.88
CA LEU A 266 -5.56 42.57 4.94
C LEU A 266 -5.47 41.10 5.35
N ILE A 267 -4.50 40.38 4.79
CA ILE A 267 -4.47 38.92 4.84
C ILE A 267 -3.50 38.44 5.91
N ASP A 268 -4.01 37.69 6.88
CA ASP A 268 -3.20 36.95 7.83
C ASP A 268 -2.75 35.62 7.21
N TYR A 269 -1.44 35.47 7.03
CA TYR A 269 -0.81 34.26 6.51
C TYR A 269 -0.24 33.37 7.63
N SER A 270 -0.58 33.60 8.90
CA SER A 270 -0.13 32.81 10.05
C SER A 270 -0.25 31.29 9.85
N PHE A 271 -1.30 30.83 9.17
CA PHE A 271 -1.50 29.42 8.85
C PHE A 271 -0.43 28.84 7.90
N VAL A 272 0.12 29.67 7.01
CA VAL A 272 1.09 29.27 5.97
C VAL A 272 2.52 29.62 6.36
N SER A 273 2.76 30.85 6.82
CA SER A 273 4.09 31.36 7.16
C SER A 273 4.45 31.19 8.64
N GLY A 274 3.46 31.02 9.52
CA GLY A 274 3.67 31.07 10.98
C GLY A 274 3.82 32.48 11.55
N GLU A 275 3.71 33.51 10.71
CA GLU A 275 3.80 34.92 11.13
C GLU A 275 2.41 35.55 11.22
N ASN A 276 2.04 36.09 12.39
CA ASN A 276 0.71 36.68 12.65
C ASN A 276 0.56 38.14 12.17
N ARG A 277 1.50 38.68 11.39
CA ARG A 277 1.39 40.07 10.92
C ARG A 277 0.59 40.09 9.62
N PRO A 278 -0.59 40.72 9.58
CA PRO A 278 -1.39 40.78 8.36
C PRO A 278 -0.67 41.59 7.27
N VAL A 279 -0.79 41.12 6.04
CA VAL A 279 -0.20 41.74 4.84
C VAL A 279 -1.31 42.46 4.07
N GLU A 280 -1.11 43.74 3.80
CA GLU A 280 -2.01 44.53 2.97
C GLU A 280 -1.80 44.20 1.49
N VAL A 281 -2.88 43.89 0.78
CA VAL A 281 -2.85 43.56 -0.65
C VAL A 281 -3.74 44.53 -1.41
N LYS A 282 -3.19 45.14 -2.47
CA LYS A 282 -3.90 46.09 -3.34
C LYS A 282 -4.66 45.37 -4.46
N SER A 283 -5.75 45.98 -4.92
CA SER A 283 -6.51 45.46 -6.07
C SER A 283 -5.60 45.21 -7.27
N GLY A 284 -5.85 44.12 -8.00
CA GLY A 284 -5.03 43.65 -9.11
C GLY A 284 -3.83 42.78 -8.70
N HIS A 285 -3.60 42.53 -7.41
CA HIS A 285 -2.55 41.62 -6.93
C HIS A 285 -3.13 40.25 -6.56
N ILE A 286 -2.24 39.25 -6.55
CA ILE A 286 -2.59 37.86 -6.22
C ILE A 286 -2.60 37.70 -4.70
N VAL A 287 -3.61 36.99 -4.23
CA VAL A 287 -3.78 36.51 -2.86
C VAL A 287 -3.69 34.98 -2.89
N TYR A 288 -2.90 34.41 -1.99
CA TYR A 288 -2.63 32.96 -1.98
C TYR A 288 -3.61 32.21 -1.08
N ALA A 289 -3.88 30.95 -1.43
CA ALA A 289 -4.72 30.07 -0.63
C ALA A 289 -4.15 29.84 0.79
N GLY A 290 -5.04 29.67 1.77
CA GLY A 290 -4.71 29.45 3.18
C GLY A 290 -4.52 30.72 4.00
N GLY A 291 -4.47 31.91 3.36
CA GLY A 291 -4.57 33.19 4.05
C GLY A 291 -5.97 33.43 4.60
N ARG A 292 -6.09 34.18 5.70
CA ARG A 292 -7.37 34.62 6.27
C ARG A 292 -7.55 36.11 6.10
N GLN A 293 -8.72 36.55 5.64
CA GLN A 293 -9.02 37.97 5.56
C GLN A 293 -9.27 38.53 6.96
N THR A 294 -8.55 39.58 7.33
CA THR A 294 -8.65 40.28 8.62
C THR A 294 -9.13 41.71 8.37
N GLY A 295 -10.43 41.89 8.09
CA GLY A 295 -10.97 43.19 7.72
C GLY A 295 -12.34 43.11 7.04
N GLY A 296 -12.59 44.06 6.13
CA GLY A 296 -13.84 44.15 5.39
C GLY A 296 -14.05 43.02 4.39
N LYS A 297 -15.24 42.98 3.78
CA LYS A 297 -15.56 42.08 2.66
C LYS A 297 -14.61 42.36 1.49
N ILE A 298 -14.06 41.30 0.90
CA ILE A 298 -13.28 41.35 -0.34
C ILE A 298 -13.91 40.44 -1.40
N VAL A 299 -13.75 40.84 -2.66
CA VAL A 299 -14.13 40.03 -3.82
C VAL A 299 -12.86 39.61 -4.53
N LEU A 300 -12.69 38.30 -4.69
CA LEU A 300 -11.54 37.70 -5.35
C LEU A 300 -11.99 36.94 -6.58
N GLN A 301 -11.15 36.86 -7.61
CA GLN A 301 -11.36 36.01 -8.77
C GLN A 301 -10.42 34.81 -8.70
N ALA A 302 -10.95 33.59 -8.67
CA ALA A 302 -10.13 32.38 -8.59
C ALA A 302 -9.24 32.23 -9.84
N ILE A 303 -7.91 32.15 -9.66
CA ILE A 303 -6.93 32.01 -10.77
C ILE A 303 -6.58 30.54 -11.02
N LYS A 304 -6.69 29.71 -9.99
CA LYS A 304 -6.42 28.27 -10.03
C LYS A 304 -7.55 27.50 -9.35
N ASP A 305 -7.68 26.23 -9.71
CA ASP A 305 -8.52 25.31 -8.96
C ASP A 305 -7.94 25.10 -7.54
N PRO A 306 -8.76 24.85 -6.50
CA PRO A 306 -8.29 24.65 -5.13
C PRO A 306 -7.20 23.58 -4.99
N SER A 307 -7.28 22.51 -5.80
CA SER A 307 -6.32 21.41 -5.87
C SER A 307 -4.96 21.78 -6.47
N GLN A 308 -4.85 22.95 -7.10
CA GLN A 308 -3.63 23.47 -7.73
C GLN A 308 -3.09 24.74 -7.04
N SER A 309 -3.66 25.10 -5.89
CA SER A 309 -3.23 26.28 -5.12
C SER A 309 -1.82 26.11 -4.53
N TYR A 310 -1.17 27.23 -4.21
CA TYR A 310 0.20 27.24 -3.70
C TYR A 310 0.39 26.38 -2.44
N ILE A 311 -0.58 26.41 -1.53
CA ILE A 311 -0.51 25.62 -0.29
C ILE A 311 -0.73 24.13 -0.53
N THR A 312 -1.59 23.76 -1.49
CA THR A 312 -1.72 22.37 -1.94
C THR A 312 -0.41 21.89 -2.56
N GLU A 313 0.25 22.73 -3.36
CA GLU A 313 1.58 22.44 -3.91
C GLU A 313 2.65 22.32 -2.81
N LEU A 314 2.66 23.24 -1.84
CA LEU A 314 3.60 23.22 -0.71
C LEU A 314 3.39 21.98 0.17
N TRP A 315 2.13 21.63 0.46
CA TRP A 315 1.77 20.44 1.23
C TRP A 315 2.17 19.17 0.50
N ASN A 316 1.80 19.05 -0.78
CA ASN A 316 2.21 17.92 -1.63
C ASN A 316 3.73 17.83 -1.72
N LYS A 317 4.44 18.95 -1.83
CA LYS A 317 5.90 18.98 -1.88
C LYS A 317 6.53 18.59 -0.54
N LEU A 318 5.93 18.95 0.59
CA LEU A 318 6.41 18.61 1.94
C LEU A 318 6.08 17.17 2.33
N THR A 319 4.93 16.61 1.92
CA THR A 319 4.65 15.18 2.08
C THR A 319 5.60 14.35 1.20
N LEU A 320 5.95 14.84 0.01
CA LEU A 320 6.91 14.18 -0.89
C LEU A 320 8.39 14.38 -0.48
N LYS A 321 8.73 15.49 0.19
CA LYS A 321 10.05 15.73 0.79
C LYS A 321 10.16 15.28 2.24
N GLY A 322 9.07 14.77 2.83
CA GLY A 322 8.92 14.47 4.26
C GLY A 322 9.90 13.40 4.70
N ARG A 323 11.14 13.83 5.00
CA ARG A 323 12.36 13.02 5.11
C ARG A 323 12.48 11.99 3.98
N LYS A 324 13.57 12.06 3.23
CA LYS A 324 14.21 10.85 2.70
C LYS A 324 14.60 9.97 3.90
N HIS A 325 13.64 9.39 4.61
CA HIS A 325 13.85 8.12 5.23
C HIS A 325 13.96 7.19 4.03
N THR A 326 15.19 7.05 3.57
CA THR A 326 15.74 5.77 3.13
C THR A 326 15.52 4.76 4.26
N ASN A 327 14.27 4.52 4.66
CA ASN A 327 13.89 3.23 5.17
C ASN A 327 13.85 2.35 3.93
N GLU A 328 15.03 2.07 3.37
CA GLU A 328 15.31 0.68 3.04
C GLU A 328 14.82 -0.07 4.27
N SER A 329 13.68 -0.75 4.15
CA SER A 329 13.15 -1.55 5.25
C SER A 329 14.34 -2.26 5.84
N PHE A 330 14.65 -2.07 7.12
CA PHE A 330 15.80 -2.74 7.75
C PHE A 330 15.78 -4.25 7.43
N VAL A 331 14.58 -4.79 7.24
CA VAL A 331 14.30 -6.17 6.85
C VAL A 331 14.77 -6.52 5.43
N HIS A 332 14.82 -5.61 4.46
CA HIS A 332 15.10 -5.93 3.05
C HIS A 332 16.56 -6.36 2.75
N PRO A 333 17.61 -5.61 3.12
CA PRO A 333 18.98 -6.08 2.89
C PRO A 333 19.25 -7.36 3.69
N TRP A 334 18.77 -7.44 4.93
CA TRP A 334 18.87 -8.65 5.76
C TRP A 334 18.12 -9.84 5.19
N SER A 335 16.93 -9.63 4.63
CA SER A 335 16.14 -10.68 3.97
C SER A 335 16.85 -11.23 2.75
N ARG A 336 17.51 -10.38 1.96
CA ARG A 336 18.27 -10.86 0.78
C ARG A 336 19.45 -11.72 1.18
N TYR A 337 20.22 -11.30 2.19
CA TYR A 337 21.32 -12.10 2.72
C TYR A 337 20.82 -13.40 3.36
N PHE A 338 19.74 -13.34 4.15
CA PHE A 338 19.14 -14.52 4.76
C PHE A 338 18.68 -15.54 3.72
N THR A 339 17.93 -15.11 2.71
CA THR A 339 17.47 -15.99 1.62
C THR A 339 18.66 -16.59 0.87
N ALA A 340 19.69 -15.80 0.57
CA ALA A 340 20.88 -16.30 -0.12
C ALA A 340 21.66 -17.33 0.71
N VAL A 341 21.86 -17.06 2.00
CA VAL A 341 22.53 -18.00 2.93
C VAL A 341 21.73 -19.29 3.07
N LEU A 342 20.42 -19.19 3.27
CA LEU A 342 19.52 -20.35 3.41
C LEU A 342 19.56 -21.24 2.16
N LEU A 343 19.44 -20.65 0.97
CA LEU A 343 19.52 -21.38 -0.30
C LEU A 343 20.91 -22.01 -0.50
N THR A 344 21.98 -21.32 -0.08
CA THR A 344 23.34 -21.86 -0.17
C THR A 344 23.51 -23.07 0.74
N ILE A 345 23.05 -23.00 2.00
CA ILE A 345 23.10 -24.12 2.95
C ILE A 345 22.26 -25.29 2.42
N ALA A 346 21.04 -25.04 1.96
CA ALA A 346 20.17 -26.09 1.40
C ALA A 346 20.82 -26.78 0.19
N THR A 347 21.48 -26.01 -0.69
CA THR A 347 22.19 -26.55 -1.86
C THR A 347 23.41 -27.37 -1.44
N LEU A 348 24.20 -26.90 -0.47
CA LEU A 348 25.35 -27.63 0.05
C LEU A 348 24.93 -28.94 0.71
N THR A 349 23.87 -28.92 1.51
CA THR A 349 23.30 -30.12 2.14
C THR A 349 22.81 -31.11 1.10
N PHE A 350 22.11 -30.63 0.05
CA PHE A 350 21.68 -31.46 -1.07
C PHE A 350 22.87 -32.12 -1.76
N VAL A 351 23.91 -31.36 -2.12
CA VAL A 351 25.11 -31.88 -2.80
C VAL A 351 25.85 -32.90 -1.93
N TYR A 352 26.02 -32.61 -0.64
CA TYR A 352 26.72 -33.48 0.29
C TYR A 352 26.03 -34.84 0.44
N TRP A 353 24.71 -34.85 0.62
CA TRP A 353 23.95 -36.09 0.74
C TRP A 353 23.76 -36.79 -0.61
N TYR A 354 23.69 -36.05 -1.72
CA TYR A 354 23.62 -36.66 -3.05
C TYR A 354 24.86 -37.52 -3.36
N VAL A 355 26.03 -37.06 -2.91
CA VAL A 355 27.30 -37.80 -3.11
C VAL A 355 27.46 -38.95 -2.11
N ASN A 356 27.03 -38.79 -0.86
CA ASN A 356 27.24 -39.80 0.19
C ASN A 356 26.13 -40.84 0.30
N ASP A 357 24.86 -40.43 0.25
CA ASP A 357 23.70 -41.29 0.48
C ASP A 357 22.41 -40.66 -0.07
N PHE A 358 22.01 -41.09 -1.27
CA PHE A 358 20.83 -40.56 -1.97
C PHE A 358 19.54 -40.70 -1.16
N SER A 359 19.43 -41.71 -0.29
CA SER A 359 18.25 -41.94 0.54
C SER A 359 18.02 -40.84 1.60
N LYS A 360 19.10 -40.14 1.99
CA LYS A 360 19.07 -39.10 3.02
C LYS A 360 18.91 -37.69 2.45
N VAL A 361 18.99 -37.53 1.13
CA VAL A 361 18.80 -36.23 0.47
C VAL A 361 17.44 -35.64 0.77
N PHE A 362 16.37 -36.43 0.61
CA PHE A 362 15.01 -35.95 0.80
C PHE A 362 14.72 -35.60 2.27
N PRO A 363 15.07 -36.43 3.28
CA PRO A 363 14.96 -36.06 4.69
C PRO A 363 15.82 -34.86 5.09
N ALA A 364 17.06 -34.73 4.61
CA ALA A 364 18.00 -33.70 5.06
C ALA A 364 17.76 -32.31 4.44
N VAL A 365 17.12 -32.25 3.27
CA VAL A 365 16.81 -30.97 2.58
C VAL A 365 15.42 -30.46 2.95
N THR A 366 14.52 -31.35 3.38
CA THR A 366 13.14 -31.00 3.78
C THR A 366 12.95 -30.91 5.29
N ALA A 367 13.97 -31.28 6.07
CA ALA A 367 14.07 -30.98 7.50
C ALA A 367 14.59 -29.55 7.71
#